data_AF-A0A7C6HQ39-F1
#
_entry.id   AF-A0A7C6HQ39-F1
#
_cell.length_a   1.000
_cell.length_b   1.000
_cell.length_c   1.000
_cell.angle_alpha   90.00
_cell.angle_beta   90.00
_cell.angle_gamma   90.00
#
_symmetry.space_group_name_H-M   'P 1'
#
loop_
_entity.id
_entity.type
_entity.pdbx_description
1 polymer ?
#
loop_
_entity_poly.entity_id
_entity_poly.type
_entity_poly.pdbx_seq_one_letter_code
_entity_poly.pdbx_strand_id
1 'polypeptide(L)'
;MTVRGVLLIRGIPSEAEAWVRRGIVAAHVVPVAAWVGICPAEAQTRVEEPYDLVVPALAGHPLRSGQRPGIGFFATIDDSGERGLITLQTGRMRVRSRTQWLAWTPGRGTHTLPPLPAPSIAELAAAAGHPGAKGRVLDALRTRRGSVDEWLTGVMLALDLPAVDLILGAPRGVPIIEPEDKSVRTFTALTADDLREERTP
;
A
#
# COMPACT_ATOMS: atom_id res chain seq x y z
N MET A 1 -11.96 -10.09 -7.61
CA MET A 1 -10.63 -9.73 -7.06
C MET A 1 -10.65 -9.84 -5.55
N THR A 2 -9.60 -10.38 -4.92
CA THR A 2 -9.40 -10.30 -3.46
C THR A 2 -8.14 -9.52 -3.14
N VAL A 3 -8.16 -8.74 -2.06
CA VAL A 3 -7.01 -7.97 -1.57
C VAL A 3 -6.81 -8.24 -0.08
N ARG A 4 -5.56 -8.43 0.33
CA ARG A 4 -5.13 -8.38 1.73
C ARG A 4 -3.78 -7.68 1.82
N GLY A 5 -3.42 -7.21 3.01
CA GLY A 5 -2.15 -6.53 3.21
C GLY A 5 -2.24 -5.36 4.17
N VAL A 6 -1.15 -4.61 4.23
CA VAL A 6 -0.98 -3.50 5.16
C VAL A 6 -0.20 -2.36 4.50
N LEU A 7 -0.68 -1.14 4.71
CA LEU A 7 0.12 0.09 4.53
C LEU A 7 0.66 0.52 5.89
N LEU A 8 1.97 0.49 6.06
CA LEU A 8 2.65 0.98 7.26
C LEU A 8 3.00 2.45 7.09
N ILE A 9 2.56 3.28 8.02
CA ILE A 9 2.88 4.71 8.08
C ILE A 9 3.45 5.09 9.45
N ARG A 10 4.15 6.22 9.50
CA ARG A 10 4.55 6.83 10.77
C ARG A 10 3.40 7.64 11.38
N GLY A 11 3.57 8.05 12.63
CA GLY A 11 2.62 8.90 13.34
C GLY A 11 1.77 8.13 14.35
N ILE A 12 0.61 8.70 14.69
CA ILE A 12 -0.29 8.17 15.72
C ILE A 12 -1.59 7.62 15.12
N PRO A 13 -2.25 6.64 15.76
CA PRO A 13 -3.45 6.00 15.21
C PRO A 13 -4.60 6.97 14.88
N SER A 14 -4.87 7.96 15.72
CA SER A 14 -5.96 8.93 15.49
C SER A 14 -5.77 9.76 14.22
N GLU A 15 -4.53 10.12 13.88
CA GLU A 15 -4.20 10.81 12.64
C GLU A 15 -4.32 9.90 11.42
N ALA A 16 -3.97 8.61 11.58
CA ALA A 16 -4.16 7.59 10.56
C ALA A 16 -5.65 7.34 10.29
N GLU A 17 -6.49 7.22 11.32
CA GLU A 17 -7.95 7.13 11.16
C GLU A 17 -8.52 8.35 10.42
N ALA A 18 -8.10 9.56 10.82
CA ALA A 18 -8.54 10.77 10.13
C ALA A 18 -8.08 10.80 8.67
N TRP A 19 -6.95 10.16 8.34
CA TRP A 19 -6.49 10.00 6.97
C TRP A 19 -7.33 8.96 6.21
N VAL A 20 -7.67 7.82 6.81
CA VAL A 20 -8.60 6.82 6.22
C VAL A 20 -9.96 7.45 5.94
N ARG A 21 -10.53 8.19 6.90
CA ARG A 21 -11.81 8.91 6.76
C ARG A 21 -11.81 9.89 5.58
N ARG A 22 -10.65 10.45 5.23
CA ARG A 22 -10.54 11.39 4.09
C ARG A 22 -10.35 10.71 2.73
N GLY A 23 -10.08 9.41 2.71
CA GLY A 23 -9.89 8.62 1.49
C GLY A 23 -11.19 8.10 0.91
N ILE A 24 -11.10 6.96 0.22
CA ILE A 24 -12.23 6.24 -0.41
C ILE A 24 -12.21 4.73 -0.09
N VAL A 25 -11.29 4.29 0.78
CA VAL A 25 -11.08 2.89 1.15
C VAL A 25 -11.45 2.70 2.61
N ALA A 26 -12.37 1.78 2.90
CA ALA A 26 -12.63 1.34 4.26
C ALA A 26 -11.47 0.46 4.76
N ALA A 27 -10.98 0.75 5.96
CA ALA A 27 -9.79 0.11 6.49
C ALA A 27 -9.80 -0.02 8.01
N HIS A 28 -9.04 -0.98 8.50
CA HIS A 28 -8.67 -1.11 9.90
C HIS A 28 -7.39 -0.32 10.17
N VAL A 29 -7.32 0.32 11.33
CA VAL A 29 -6.13 1.04 11.80
C VAL A 29 -5.57 0.32 13.02
N VAL A 30 -4.34 -0.16 12.92
CA VAL A 30 -3.69 -1.01 13.94
C VAL A 30 -2.38 -0.38 14.39
N PRO A 31 -2.23 0.04 15.66
CA PRO A 31 -0.94 0.48 16.18
C PRO A 31 0.05 -0.70 16.25
N VAL A 32 1.26 -0.51 15.73
CA VAL A 32 2.30 -1.56 15.71
C VAL A 32 3.68 -0.96 15.99
N ALA A 33 4.13 -1.03 17.24
CA ALA A 33 5.39 -0.44 17.70
C ALA A 33 5.51 1.03 17.25
N ALA A 34 6.51 1.38 16.43
CA ALA A 34 6.73 2.73 15.91
C ALA A 34 6.01 3.03 14.59
N TRP A 35 5.05 2.18 14.19
CA TRP A 35 4.27 2.26 12.98
C TRP A 35 2.77 2.21 13.29
N VAL A 36 1.97 2.64 12.32
CA VAL A 36 0.54 2.37 12.26
C VAL A 36 0.27 1.58 10.98
N GLY A 37 -0.31 0.39 11.12
CA GLY A 37 -0.73 -0.44 10.00
C GLY A 37 -2.16 -0.10 9.58
N ILE A 38 -2.36 0.10 8.29
CA ILE A 38 -3.67 0.33 7.68
C ILE A 38 -3.98 -0.87 6.79
N CYS A 39 -4.93 -1.69 7.21
CA CYS A 39 -5.30 -2.92 6.51
C CYS A 39 -6.64 -2.69 5.80
N PRO A 40 -6.77 -2.97 4.48
CA PRO A 40 -8.07 -2.94 3.82
C PRO A 40 -9.10 -3.78 4.56
N ALA A 41 -10.29 -3.23 4.78
CA ALA A 41 -11.41 -3.98 5.34
C ALA A 41 -12.17 -4.77 4.26
N GLU A 42 -12.07 -4.31 3.00
CA GLU A 42 -12.86 -4.82 1.88
C GLU A 42 -12.04 -4.89 0.58
N ALA A 43 -12.60 -5.55 -0.44
CA ALA A 43 -11.97 -5.75 -1.74
C ALA A 43 -12.21 -4.63 -2.75
N GLN A 44 -13.15 -3.73 -2.47
CA GLN A 44 -13.53 -2.61 -3.33
C GLN A 44 -13.50 -1.30 -2.56
N THR A 45 -13.30 -0.19 -3.28
CA THR A 45 -13.44 1.14 -2.71
C THR A 45 -14.92 1.54 -2.59
N ARG A 46 -15.18 2.73 -2.06
CA ARG A 46 -16.52 3.34 -2.00
C ARG A 46 -16.91 4.08 -3.29
N VAL A 47 -16.11 4.00 -4.34
CA VAL A 47 -16.39 4.63 -5.64
C VAL A 47 -16.39 3.58 -6.75
N GLU A 48 -17.04 3.90 -7.85
CA GLU A 48 -17.18 3.01 -9.00
C GLU A 48 -15.90 2.95 -9.85
N GLU A 49 -15.91 2.05 -10.84
CA GLU A 49 -14.86 1.94 -11.85
C GLU A 49 -14.56 3.30 -12.51
N PRO A 50 -13.29 3.58 -12.84
CA PRO A 50 -12.09 2.74 -12.74
C PRO A 50 -11.34 2.87 -11.40
N TYR A 51 -11.96 3.48 -10.38
CA TYR A 51 -11.33 3.78 -9.09
C TYR A 51 -11.79 2.84 -7.96
N ASP A 52 -12.40 1.72 -8.32
CA ASP A 52 -12.90 0.67 -7.43
C ASP A 52 -11.78 -0.22 -6.85
N LEU A 53 -10.56 -0.11 -7.37
CA LEU A 53 -9.39 -0.87 -6.92
C LEU A 53 -8.78 -0.32 -5.61
N VAL A 54 -8.78 -1.16 -4.58
CA VAL A 54 -8.31 -0.81 -3.23
C VAL A 54 -6.82 -0.49 -3.13
N VAL A 55 -5.93 -1.30 -3.72
CA VAL A 55 -4.48 -1.08 -3.56
C VAL A 55 -4.02 0.24 -4.19
N PRO A 56 -4.38 0.56 -5.45
CA PRO A 56 -4.08 1.87 -6.03
C PRO A 56 -4.67 3.03 -5.23
N ALA A 57 -5.93 2.91 -4.76
CA ALA A 57 -6.56 3.96 -3.97
C ALA A 57 -5.87 4.18 -2.62
N LEU A 58 -5.58 3.10 -1.87
CA LEU A 58 -4.97 3.18 -0.55
C LEU A 58 -3.49 3.62 -0.64
N ALA A 59 -2.70 2.96 -1.48
CA ALA A 59 -1.28 3.26 -1.63
C ALA A 59 -1.01 4.52 -2.46
N GLY A 60 -1.99 5.02 -3.22
CA GLY A 60 -1.94 6.29 -3.94
C GLY A 60 -2.42 7.48 -3.11
N HIS A 61 -3.16 7.25 -2.01
CA HIS A 61 -3.68 8.34 -1.20
C HIS A 61 -2.51 9.13 -0.55
N PRO A 62 -2.39 10.45 -0.78
CA PRO A 62 -1.22 11.19 -0.34
C PRO A 62 -1.06 11.22 1.18
N LEU A 63 0.14 10.87 1.66
CA LEU A 63 0.48 10.97 3.09
C LEU A 63 0.87 12.40 3.48
N ARG A 64 0.47 12.81 4.69
CA ARG A 64 0.95 14.05 5.33
C ARG A 64 2.42 13.90 5.74
N SER A 65 3.13 15.01 5.95
CA SER A 65 4.57 14.99 6.29
C SER A 65 4.89 14.13 7.52
N GLY A 66 4.10 14.22 8.59
CA GLY A 66 4.27 13.41 9.80
C GLY A 66 3.92 11.92 9.66
N GLN A 67 3.25 11.54 8.57
CA GLN A 67 2.87 10.15 8.28
C GLN A 67 3.88 9.42 7.40
N ARG A 68 4.86 10.15 6.86
CA ARG A 68 5.87 9.58 5.96
C ARG A 68 7.06 9.01 6.76
N PRO A 69 7.75 7.99 6.21
CA PRO A 69 7.44 7.28 4.97
C PRO A 69 6.22 6.36 5.10
N GLY A 70 5.60 6.05 3.96
CA GLY A 70 4.60 4.99 3.85
C GLY A 70 5.14 3.80 3.08
N ILE A 71 5.02 2.59 3.61
CA ILE A 71 5.46 1.34 2.96
C ILE A 71 4.29 0.35 2.93
N GLY A 72 3.83 -0.02 1.75
CA GLY A 72 2.73 -0.96 1.57
C GLY A 72 3.20 -2.35 1.18
N PHE A 73 2.51 -3.37 1.69
CA PHE A 73 2.70 -4.78 1.40
C PHE A 73 1.32 -5.39 1.14
N PHE A 74 1.04 -5.77 -0.10
CA PHE A 74 -0.28 -6.25 -0.49
C PHE A 74 -0.20 -7.53 -1.31
N ALA A 75 -1.12 -8.44 -1.05
CA ALA A 75 -1.40 -9.58 -1.90
C ALA A 75 -2.73 -9.34 -2.64
N THR A 76 -2.71 -9.52 -3.95
CA THR A 76 -3.89 -9.40 -4.82
C THR A 76 -4.09 -10.69 -5.59
N ILE A 77 -5.33 -11.16 -5.69
CA ILE A 77 -5.72 -12.27 -6.55
C ILE A 77 -6.81 -11.79 -7.51
N ASP A 78 -6.54 -11.94 -8.80
CA ASP A 78 -7.47 -11.68 -9.89
C ASP A 78 -7.44 -12.86 -10.89
N ASP A 79 -8.12 -12.71 -12.03
CA ASP A 79 -8.22 -13.77 -13.05
C ASP A 79 -6.86 -14.13 -13.68
N SER A 80 -5.85 -13.28 -13.54
CA SER A 80 -4.48 -13.54 -14.01
C SER A 80 -3.60 -14.25 -12.97
N GLY A 81 -4.12 -14.43 -11.75
CA GLY A 81 -3.44 -15.12 -10.65
C GLY A 81 -3.06 -14.20 -9.47
N GLU A 82 -2.21 -14.73 -8.60
CA GLU A 82 -1.76 -14.05 -7.38
C GLU A 82 -0.55 -13.15 -7.66
N ARG A 83 -0.56 -11.94 -7.11
CA ARG A 83 0.55 -10.98 -7.19
C ARG A 83 0.83 -10.35 -5.82
N GLY A 84 2.10 -10.18 -5.51
CA GLY A 84 2.57 -9.40 -4.38
C GLY A 84 2.94 -7.99 -4.84
N LEU A 85 2.58 -6.98 -4.06
CA LEU A 85 2.89 -5.59 -4.33
C LEU A 85 3.61 -4.99 -3.13
N ILE A 86 4.71 -4.29 -3.41
CA ILE A 86 5.36 -3.39 -2.45
C ILE A 86 5.20 -1.97 -2.96
N THR A 87 4.74 -1.07 -2.09
CA THR A 87 4.61 0.35 -2.40
C THR A 87 5.46 1.19 -1.47
N LEU A 88 5.97 2.31 -1.97
CA LEU A 88 6.75 3.25 -1.18
C LEU A 88 6.34 4.69 -1.50
N GLN A 89 5.87 5.41 -0.48
CA GLN A 89 5.70 6.86 -0.51
C GLN A 89 6.79 7.50 0.35
N THR A 90 7.86 7.98 -0.30
CA THR A 90 8.89 8.79 0.37
C THR A 90 8.54 10.28 0.31
N GLY A 91 8.83 11.01 1.39
CA GLY A 91 8.69 12.46 1.41
C GLY A 91 10.02 13.16 1.14
N ARG A 92 10.13 13.89 0.03
CA ARG A 92 10.97 15.10 -0.01
C ARG A 92 10.06 16.32 -0.11
N MET A 93 10.37 17.38 0.65
CA MET A 93 9.52 18.57 0.86
C MET A 93 9.01 19.28 -0.41
N ARG A 94 9.54 19.00 -1.60
CA ARG A 94 9.32 19.82 -2.81
C ARG A 94 8.87 19.09 -4.08
N VAL A 95 8.73 17.76 -4.05
CA VAL A 95 8.25 17.00 -5.22
C VAL A 95 6.98 16.27 -4.79
N ARG A 96 5.92 16.31 -5.61
CA ARG A 96 4.73 15.46 -5.39
C ARG A 96 5.24 14.04 -5.18
N SER A 97 5.07 13.51 -3.97
CA SER A 97 5.50 12.14 -3.64
C SER A 97 4.75 11.21 -4.58
N ARG A 98 5.47 10.63 -5.54
CA ARG A 98 4.92 9.61 -6.42
C ARG A 98 5.09 8.29 -5.69
N THR A 99 3.99 7.58 -5.46
CA THR A 99 4.06 6.21 -4.97
C THR A 99 4.91 5.39 -5.93
N GLN A 100 5.95 4.77 -5.40
CA GLN A 100 6.81 3.85 -6.13
C GLN A 100 6.30 2.41 -5.92
N TRP A 101 6.47 1.55 -6.92
CA TRP A 101 5.85 0.23 -6.98
C TRP A 101 6.87 -0.85 -7.37
N LEU A 102 6.81 -1.98 -6.67
CA LEU A 102 7.36 -3.26 -7.11
C LEU A 102 6.27 -4.30 -7.10
N ALA A 103 6.28 -5.17 -8.10
CA ALA A 103 5.43 -6.34 -8.15
C ALA A 103 6.26 -7.60 -8.03
N TRP A 104 5.63 -8.66 -7.54
CA TRP A 104 6.15 -10.01 -7.57
C TRP A 104 5.04 -10.95 -8.00
N THR A 105 5.38 -11.92 -8.83
CA THR A 105 4.45 -12.95 -9.29
C THR A 105 5.16 -14.29 -9.24
N PRO A 106 4.47 -15.37 -8.83
CA PRO A 106 5.03 -16.71 -8.82
C PRO A 106 5.69 -17.06 -10.17
N GLY A 107 6.90 -17.65 -10.12
CA GLY A 107 7.66 -18.04 -11.31
C GLY A 107 8.44 -16.90 -12.00
N ARG A 108 7.90 -15.68 -12.05
CA ARG A 108 8.61 -14.51 -12.62
C ARG A 108 9.55 -13.84 -11.61
N GLY A 109 9.13 -13.76 -10.34
CA GLY A 109 9.83 -13.03 -9.30
C GLY A 109 9.54 -11.52 -9.30
N THR A 110 10.38 -10.76 -8.58
CA THR A 110 10.24 -9.30 -8.45
C THR A 110 10.47 -8.60 -9.79
N HIS A 111 9.59 -7.67 -10.15
CA HIS A 111 9.64 -6.88 -11.37
C HIS A 111 8.99 -5.50 -11.18
N THR A 112 9.29 -4.57 -12.08
CA THR A 112 8.71 -3.22 -12.10
C THR A 112 7.36 -3.21 -12.84
N LEU A 113 6.57 -2.16 -12.63
CA LEU A 113 5.28 -1.93 -13.29
C LEU A 113 5.31 -0.64 -14.13
N PRO A 114 5.96 -0.61 -15.31
CA PRO A 114 6.00 0.59 -16.14
C PRO A 114 4.59 1.10 -16.49
N PRO A 115 4.35 2.43 -16.50
CA PRO A 115 5.32 3.52 -16.32
C PRO A 115 5.56 3.92 -14.85
N LEU A 116 5.06 3.16 -13.87
CA LEU A 116 5.18 3.50 -12.46
C LEU A 116 6.64 3.40 -12.00
N PRO A 117 7.14 4.38 -11.21
CA PRO A 117 8.50 4.35 -10.71
C PRO A 117 8.66 3.20 -9.70
N ALA A 118 9.86 2.62 -9.63
CA ALA A 118 10.18 1.60 -8.64
C ALA A 118 11.05 2.19 -7.51
N PRO A 119 10.87 1.76 -6.24
CA PRO A 119 11.79 2.07 -5.16
C PRO A 119 13.14 1.41 -5.39
N SER A 120 14.22 2.12 -5.10
CA SER A 120 15.51 1.46 -4.96
C SER A 120 15.54 0.65 -3.66
N ILE A 121 16.35 -0.41 -3.61
CA ILE A 121 16.52 -1.25 -2.42
C ILE A 121 17.05 -0.41 -1.24
N ALA A 122 17.93 0.56 -1.52
CA ALA A 122 18.47 1.46 -0.51
C ALA A 122 17.38 2.39 0.07
N GLU A 123 16.49 2.92 -0.77
CA GLU A 123 15.35 3.74 -0.31
C GLU A 123 14.38 2.91 0.53
N LEU A 124 14.07 1.68 0.14
CA LEU A 124 13.18 0.80 0.89
C LEU A 124 13.77 0.48 2.28
N ALA A 125 15.05 0.11 2.34
CA ALA A 125 15.76 -0.15 3.59
C ALA A 125 15.85 1.10 4.49
N ALA A 126 16.15 2.27 3.91
CA ALA A 126 16.19 3.53 4.64
C ALA A 126 14.80 3.95 5.16
N ALA A 127 13.74 3.75 4.37
CA ALA A 127 12.36 4.07 4.78
C ALA A 127 11.91 3.20 5.96
N ALA A 128 12.32 1.93 5.99
CA ALA A 128 12.07 1.04 7.13
C ALA A 128 12.85 1.46 8.40
N GLY A 129 13.89 2.29 8.27
CA GLY A 129 14.79 2.68 9.37
C GLY A 129 16.04 1.83 9.47
N HIS A 130 16.31 0.95 8.51
CA HIS A 130 17.41 -0.02 8.53
C HIS A 130 18.28 0.09 7.26
N PRO A 131 18.96 1.23 7.01
CA PRO A 131 19.73 1.43 5.78
C PRO A 131 20.83 0.38 5.53
N GLY A 132 21.34 -0.26 6.59
CA GLY A 132 22.30 -1.38 6.50
C GLY A 132 21.69 -2.71 6.02
N ALA A 133 20.36 -2.82 5.92
CA ALA A 133 19.67 -4.07 5.54
C ALA A 133 19.68 -4.35 4.03
N LYS A 134 20.32 -3.51 3.20
CA LYS A 134 20.31 -3.61 1.73
C LYS A 134 20.55 -5.03 1.19
N GLY A 135 21.54 -5.75 1.75
CA GLY A 135 21.85 -7.12 1.32
C GLY A 135 20.69 -8.08 1.58
N ARG A 136 20.18 -8.12 2.81
CA ARG A 136 19.05 -8.97 3.20
C ARG A 136 17.80 -8.68 2.38
N VAL A 137 17.52 -7.39 2.14
CA VAL A 137 16.36 -6.97 1.33
C VAL A 137 16.53 -7.42 -0.12
N LEU A 138 17.73 -7.29 -0.70
CA LEU A 138 18.02 -7.78 -2.04
C LEU A 138 17.81 -9.30 -2.16
N ASP A 139 18.27 -10.06 -1.17
CA ASP A 139 18.12 -11.51 -1.16
C ASP A 139 16.65 -11.92 -1.05
N ALA A 140 15.88 -11.27 -0.17
CA ALA A 140 14.43 -11.48 -0.07
C ALA A 140 13.72 -11.18 -1.40
N LEU A 141 14.01 -10.04 -2.04
CA LEU A 141 13.44 -9.66 -3.33
C LEU A 141 13.83 -10.60 -4.49
N ARG A 142 14.93 -11.34 -4.37
CA ARG A 142 15.37 -12.31 -5.39
C ARG A 142 14.65 -13.65 -5.30
N THR A 143 13.94 -13.93 -4.21
CA THR A 143 13.15 -15.15 -4.05
C THR A 143 12.12 -15.25 -5.18
N ARG A 144 12.09 -16.38 -5.90
CA ARG A 144 11.14 -16.61 -7.03
C ARG A 144 10.15 -17.75 -6.79
N ARG A 145 10.38 -18.54 -5.74
CA ARG A 145 9.57 -19.69 -5.35
C ARG A 145 8.83 -19.36 -4.07
N GLY A 146 7.71 -20.04 -3.85
CA GLY A 146 6.84 -19.82 -2.69
C GLY A 146 5.54 -19.12 -3.07
N SER A 147 4.74 -18.81 -2.05
CA SER A 147 3.51 -18.02 -2.18
C SER A 147 3.80 -16.52 -2.09
N VAL A 148 2.82 -15.68 -2.44
CA VAL A 148 2.93 -14.23 -2.23
C VAL A 148 3.11 -13.89 -0.75
N ASP A 149 2.39 -14.58 0.14
CA ASP A 149 2.50 -14.34 1.58
C ASP A 149 3.90 -14.65 2.11
N GLU A 150 4.51 -15.75 1.65
CA GLU A 150 5.90 -16.10 2.01
C GLU A 150 6.89 -15.05 1.50
N TRP A 151 6.69 -14.55 0.27
CA TRP A 151 7.54 -13.51 -0.30
C TRP A 151 7.40 -12.18 0.47
N LEU A 152 6.17 -11.70 0.72
CA LEU A 152 5.90 -10.48 1.47
C LEU A 152 6.46 -10.58 2.89
N THR A 153 6.22 -11.71 3.57
CA THR A 153 6.78 -12.02 4.89
C THR A 153 8.30 -11.95 4.88
N GLY A 154 8.95 -12.60 3.91
CA GLY A 154 10.40 -12.59 3.77
C GLY A 154 10.97 -11.19 3.58
N VAL A 155 10.30 -10.33 2.80
CA VAL A 155 10.73 -8.93 2.62
C VAL A 155 10.52 -8.11 3.89
N MET A 156 9.39 -8.26 4.58
CA MET A 156 9.14 -7.54 5.84
C MET A 156 10.13 -7.93 6.95
N LEU A 157 10.48 -9.22 7.06
CA LEU A 157 11.53 -9.70 7.97
C LEU A 157 12.92 -9.18 7.58
N ALA A 158 13.23 -9.11 6.28
CA ALA A 158 14.48 -8.52 5.81
C ALA A 158 14.58 -7.02 6.13
N LEU A 159 13.45 -6.32 6.18
CA LEU A 159 13.34 -4.91 6.57
C LEU A 159 13.21 -4.70 8.08
N ASP A 160 13.11 -5.77 8.88
CA ASP A 160 12.91 -5.72 10.33
C ASP A 160 11.63 -4.97 10.75
N LEU A 161 10.56 -5.16 9.97
CA LEU A 161 9.27 -4.49 10.22
C LEU A 161 8.40 -5.28 11.21
N PRO A 162 7.84 -4.63 12.25
CA PRO A 162 7.15 -5.32 13.36
C PRO A 162 5.70 -5.72 13.04
N ALA A 163 5.32 -5.85 11.77
CA ALA A 163 3.92 -5.92 11.32
C ALA A 163 3.62 -7.08 10.36
N VAL A 164 4.43 -8.14 10.39
CA VAL A 164 4.35 -9.27 9.45
C VAL A 164 2.94 -9.90 9.44
N ASP A 165 2.34 -10.07 10.62
CA ASP A 165 1.02 -10.70 10.75
C ASP A 165 -0.10 -9.89 10.08
N LEU A 166 0.08 -8.58 9.90
CA LEU A 166 -0.92 -7.72 9.27
C LEU A 166 -1.05 -7.94 7.75
N ILE A 167 -0.10 -8.65 7.11
CA ILE A 167 -0.25 -9.05 5.71
C ILE A 167 -1.50 -9.94 5.53
N LEU A 168 -1.81 -10.75 6.55
CA LEU A 168 -2.94 -11.68 6.54
C LEU A 168 -4.29 -10.98 6.81
N GLY A 169 -4.27 -9.70 7.17
CA GLY A 169 -5.43 -8.89 7.53
C GLY A 169 -5.34 -8.31 8.94
N ALA A 170 -6.34 -7.50 9.30
CA ALA A 170 -6.40 -6.92 10.63
C ALA A 170 -6.70 -7.96 11.72
N PRO A 171 -6.19 -7.77 12.95
CA PRO A 171 -6.59 -8.58 14.09
C PRO A 171 -8.10 -8.53 14.33
N ARG A 172 -8.66 -9.61 14.90
CA ARG A 172 -10.08 -9.66 15.27
C ARG A 172 -10.43 -8.57 16.28
N GLY A 173 -11.61 -7.98 16.12
CA GLY A 173 -12.13 -6.97 17.04
C GLY A 173 -11.63 -5.54 16.78
N VAL A 174 -10.76 -5.34 15.79
CA VAL A 174 -10.40 -3.99 15.33
C VAL A 174 -11.57 -3.42 14.50
N PRO A 175 -12.12 -2.23 14.84
CA PRO A 175 -13.23 -1.66 14.11
C PRO A 175 -12.84 -1.29 12.68
N ILE A 176 -13.84 -1.25 11.79
CA ILE A 176 -13.69 -0.70 10.44
C ILE A 176 -13.84 0.82 10.53
N ILE A 177 -12.90 1.54 9.93
CA ILE A 177 -12.97 2.98 9.74
C ILE A 177 -13.48 3.24 8.32
N GLU A 178 -14.68 3.80 8.24
CA GLU A 178 -15.30 4.16 6.97
C GLU A 178 -14.79 5.52 6.46
N PRO A 179 -14.63 5.68 5.13
CA PRO A 179 -14.51 6.99 4.51
C PRO A 179 -15.73 7.88 4.80
N GLU A 180 -15.51 9.19 4.87
CA GLU A 180 -16.59 10.16 4.97
C GLU A 180 -17.32 10.30 3.62
N ASP A 181 -18.65 10.33 3.64
CA ASP A 181 -19.48 10.58 2.44
C ASP A 181 -19.05 11.85 1.68
N LYS A 182 -18.58 12.86 2.41
CA LYS A 182 -18.07 14.08 1.80
C LYS A 182 -16.83 13.81 0.96
N SER A 183 -15.87 13.04 1.48
CA SER A 183 -14.65 12.66 0.77
C SER A 183 -14.93 11.82 -0.47
N VAL A 184 -15.82 10.84 -0.36
CA VAL A 184 -16.24 9.99 -1.49
C VAL A 184 -16.89 10.84 -2.59
N ARG A 185 -17.81 11.74 -2.23
CA ARG A 185 -18.44 12.66 -3.19
C ARG A 185 -17.44 13.63 -3.83
N THR A 186 -16.53 14.20 -3.05
CA THR A 186 -15.50 15.10 -3.57
C THR A 186 -14.58 14.36 -4.55
N PHE A 187 -14.15 13.14 -4.22
CA PHE A 187 -13.36 12.32 -5.13
C PHE A 187 -14.10 12.06 -6.45
N THR A 188 -15.34 11.57 -6.35
CA THR A 188 -16.21 11.28 -7.52
C THR A 188 -16.42 12.51 -8.41
N ALA A 189 -16.62 13.68 -7.80
CA ALA A 189 -16.79 14.92 -8.56
C ALA A 189 -15.51 15.34 -9.29
N LEU A 190 -14.34 15.17 -8.67
CA LEU A 190 -13.05 15.52 -9.27
C LEU A 190 -12.67 14.59 -10.43
N THR A 191 -13.00 13.31 -10.34
CA THR A 191 -12.66 12.32 -11.37
C THR A 191 -13.72 12.21 -12.48
N ALA A 192 -14.89 12.84 -12.32
CA ALA A 192 -15.92 12.87 -13.34
C ALA A 192 -15.49 13.60 -14.62
N ASP A 193 -14.53 14.53 -14.53
CA ASP A 193 -13.94 15.21 -15.68
C ASP A 193 -12.90 14.32 -16.38
N ASP A 194 -12.03 13.64 -15.62
CA ASP A 194 -11.04 12.67 -16.14
C ASP A 194 -11.71 11.59 -17.01
N LEU A 195 -12.87 11.07 -16.55
CA LEU A 195 -13.64 10.06 -17.28
C LEU A 195 -14.37 10.59 -18.52
N ARG A 196 -14.60 11.90 -18.63
CA ARG A 196 -15.16 12.51 -19.84
C ARG A 196 -14.10 12.69 -20.91
N GLU A 197 -12.88 13.04 -20.52
CA GLU A 197 -11.75 13.20 -21.44
C GLU A 197 -11.30 11.85 -22.02
N GLU A 198 -11.26 10.77 -21.23
CA GLU A 198 -10.89 9.42 -21.72
C GLU A 198 -11.94 8.78 -22.67
N ARG A 199 -13.20 9.26 -22.64
CA ARG A 199 -14.31 8.72 -23.47
C ARG A 199 -14.55 9.48 -24.77
N THR A 200 -13.77 10.52 -25.04
CA THR A 200 -13.87 11.30 -26.29
C THR A 200 -12.75 10.84 -27.23
N PRO A 201 -13.05 10.14 -28.34
CA PRO A 201 -12.05 9.64 -29.29
C PRO A 201 -11.39 10.74 -30.13
#